data_AF-A0A3Q1GR84-F1
#
_entry.id   AF-A0A3Q1GR84-F1
#
_cell.length_a   1.000
_cell.length_b   1.000
_cell.length_c   1.000
_cell.angle_alpha   90.00
_cell.angle_beta   90.00
_cell.angle_gamma   90.00
#
_symmetry.space_group_name_H-M   'P 1'
#
loop_
_entity.id
_entity.type
_entity.pdbx_description
1 polymer ?
#
loop_
_entity_poly.entity_id
_entity_poly.type
_entity_poly.pdbx_seq_one_letter_code
_entity_poly.pdbx_strand_id
1 'polypeptide(L)'
;MANFHLYFASCALLLILRTSTGLPVPNLSPENHAQCPELFKNLLLNIKEVLKSDDLCSSIMSDTVAINSKAETVLACAPTLEQVDLSKQVPFGNITKDLAHYDALIQSYLNSSLKSPEKEAKLLNPTLGIVKSLRENCSLKADEDDDSTEEDVAQTWDAGSFNNRQEMCKMMRGFYVRTITINRAMGYISAGDYKK
;
A
#
# COMPACT_ATOMS: atom_id res chain seq x y z
N MET A 1 -0.54 24.48 44.97
CA MET A 1 -1.22 23.52 44.07
C MET A 1 -1.77 24.21 42.82
N ALA A 2 -0.98 25.04 42.13
CA ALA A 2 -1.42 25.75 40.91
C ALA A 2 -0.62 25.31 39.65
N ASN A 3 0.56 24.73 39.82
CA ASN A 3 1.44 24.33 38.72
C ASN A 3 1.07 23.01 38.02
N PHE A 4 0.31 22.11 38.68
CA PHE A 4 -0.09 20.83 38.06
C PHE A 4 -1.23 20.99 37.04
N HIS A 5 -2.09 22.00 37.20
CA HIS A 5 -3.21 22.26 36.27
C HIS A 5 -2.75 22.87 34.94
N LEU A 6 -1.65 23.63 34.94
CA LEU A 6 -1.07 24.24 33.73
C LEU A 6 -0.43 23.19 32.80
N TYR A 7 0.26 22.19 33.37
CA TYR A 7 0.86 21.11 32.59
C TYR A 7 -0.20 20.20 31.93
N PHE A 8 -1.28 19.90 32.65
CA PHE A 8 -2.35 19.05 32.11
C PHE A 8 -3.15 19.75 30.99
N ALA A 9 -3.37 21.07 31.12
CA ALA A 9 -3.98 21.89 30.07
C ALA A 9 -3.07 22.02 28.83
N SER A 10 -1.76 22.09 29.02
CA SER A 10 -0.79 22.16 27.91
C SER A 10 -0.66 20.84 27.14
N CYS A 11 -0.80 19.68 27.80
CA CYS A 11 -0.82 18.38 27.13
C CYS A 11 -2.14 18.12 26.38
N ALA A 12 -3.27 18.64 26.89
CA ALA A 12 -4.56 18.53 26.20
C ALA A 12 -4.61 19.37 24.92
N LEU A 13 -3.97 20.55 24.90
CA LEU A 13 -3.91 21.43 23.72
C LEU A 13 -3.08 20.83 22.56
N LEU A 14 -2.07 20.00 22.84
CA LEU A 14 -1.26 19.34 21.81
C LEU A 14 -1.96 18.15 21.13
N LEU A 15 -3.02 17.61 21.74
CA LEU A 15 -3.80 16.50 21.16
C LEU A 15 -4.85 16.95 20.15
N ILE A 16 -5.16 18.25 20.07
CA ILE A 16 -6.22 18.77 19.18
C ILE A 16 -5.68 19.03 17.75
N LEU A 17 -4.36 18.97 17.53
CA LEU A 17 -3.75 19.37 16.25
C LEU A 17 -3.36 18.22 15.29
N ARG A 18 -3.93 17.02 15.45
CA ARG A 18 -3.68 15.90 14.51
C ARG A 18 -4.91 15.09 14.14
N THR A 19 -6.05 15.74 13.92
CA THR A 19 -7.14 15.09 13.18
C THR A 19 -6.84 15.18 11.68
N SER A 20 -6.29 14.11 11.10
CA SER A 20 -6.28 13.93 9.64
C SER A 20 -7.75 13.82 9.19
N THR A 21 -8.29 14.90 8.65
CA THR A 21 -9.62 14.91 8.04
C THR A 21 -9.50 14.40 6.61
N GLY A 22 -10.07 13.22 6.32
CA GLY A 22 -10.24 12.75 4.95
C GLY A 22 -11.36 13.52 4.27
N LEU A 23 -11.02 14.58 3.51
CA LEU A 23 -11.98 15.27 2.65
C LEU A 23 -12.09 14.57 1.29
N PRO A 24 -13.29 14.52 0.69
CA PRO A 24 -13.48 14.05 -0.67
C PRO A 24 -12.76 14.99 -1.64
N VAL A 25 -12.04 14.39 -2.58
CA VAL A 25 -11.16 15.10 -3.51
C VAL A 25 -11.96 15.59 -4.73
N PRO A 26 -11.83 16.86 -5.15
CA PRO A 26 -12.44 17.37 -6.39
C PRO A 26 -11.87 16.68 -7.64
N ASN A 27 -12.69 16.49 -8.67
CA ASN A 27 -12.29 15.78 -9.89
C ASN A 27 -11.85 16.79 -10.98
N LEU A 28 -10.56 16.87 -11.32
CA LEU A 28 -10.04 17.79 -12.34
C LEU A 28 -9.02 17.11 -13.28
N SER A 29 -9.46 16.88 -14.53
CA SER A 29 -8.79 16.62 -15.83
C SER A 29 -7.46 15.82 -15.92
N PRO A 30 -7.29 14.92 -16.94
CA PRO A 30 -6.18 13.98 -17.00
C PRO A 30 -4.95 14.52 -17.77
N GLU A 31 -3.77 14.45 -17.16
CA GLU A 31 -2.48 14.39 -17.87
C GLU A 31 -1.83 13.01 -17.60
N ASN A 32 -1.33 12.38 -18.68
CA ASN A 32 -0.43 11.20 -18.83
C ASN A 32 -0.60 9.93 -17.96
N HIS A 33 -1.48 9.91 -16.97
CA HIS A 33 -1.69 8.79 -16.04
C HIS A 33 -3.17 8.52 -15.75
N ALA A 34 -4.07 8.87 -16.68
CA ALA A 34 -5.53 8.80 -16.48
C ALA A 34 -6.04 7.43 -15.97
N GLN A 35 -5.35 6.34 -16.33
CA GLN A 35 -5.71 4.98 -15.94
C GLN A 35 -5.19 4.55 -14.56
N CYS A 36 -4.21 5.26 -14.00
CA CYS A 36 -3.53 4.86 -12.75
C CYS A 36 -4.43 4.93 -11.52
N PRO A 37 -5.22 6.00 -11.31
CA PRO A 37 -6.16 6.04 -10.19
C PRO A 37 -7.15 4.87 -10.21
N GLU A 38 -7.66 4.53 -11.40
CA GLU A 38 -8.60 3.40 -11.54
C GLU A 38 -7.90 2.05 -11.32
N LEU A 39 -6.69 1.85 -11.83
CA LEU A 39 -5.91 0.64 -11.57
C LEU A 39 -5.58 0.47 -10.09
N PHE A 40 -5.21 1.53 -9.38
CA PHE A 40 -4.97 1.48 -7.92
C PHE A 40 -6.25 1.22 -7.13
N LYS A 41 -7.39 1.75 -7.58
CA LYS A 41 -8.70 1.43 -7.00
C LYS A 41 -9.05 -0.03 -7.21
N ASN A 42 -8.83 -0.56 -8.41
CA ASN A 42 -9.05 -1.98 -8.70
C ASN A 42 -8.14 -2.88 -7.87
N LEU A 43 -6.88 -2.50 -7.66
CA LEU A 43 -5.95 -3.19 -6.77
C LEU A 43 -6.51 -3.26 -5.34
N LEU A 44 -6.98 -2.13 -4.81
CA LEU A 44 -7.57 -2.06 -3.46
C LEU A 44 -8.77 -2.99 -3.30
N LEU A 45 -9.66 -3.00 -4.30
CA LEU A 45 -10.86 -3.84 -4.29
C LEU A 45 -10.51 -5.32 -4.40
N ASN A 46 -9.56 -5.69 -5.26
CA ASN A 46 -9.11 -7.07 -5.38
C ASN A 46 -8.48 -7.56 -4.08
N ILE A 47 -7.57 -6.80 -3.48
CA ILE A 47 -6.95 -7.18 -2.20
C ILE A 47 -8.04 -7.35 -1.11
N LYS A 48 -9.03 -6.46 -1.07
CA LYS A 48 -10.16 -6.58 -0.14
C LYS A 48 -10.92 -7.89 -0.33
N GLU A 49 -11.09 -8.35 -1.56
CA GLU A 49 -11.75 -9.62 -1.86
C GLU A 49 -10.88 -10.82 -1.46
N VAL A 50 -9.57 -10.77 -1.73
CA VAL A 50 -8.60 -11.76 -1.25
C VAL A 50 -8.69 -11.93 0.27
N LEU A 51 -8.78 -10.82 1.02
CA LEU A 51 -8.85 -10.83 2.48
C LEU A 51 -10.18 -11.35 3.05
N LYS A 52 -11.26 -11.31 2.27
CA LYS A 52 -12.55 -11.92 2.65
C LYS A 52 -12.64 -13.40 2.30
N SER A 53 -11.78 -13.88 1.41
CA SER A 53 -11.84 -15.25 0.93
C SER A 53 -11.48 -16.24 2.02
N ASP A 54 -12.30 -17.29 2.10
CA ASP A 54 -12.03 -18.39 2.99
C ASP A 54 -10.86 -19.26 2.53
N ASP A 55 -10.50 -19.21 1.25
CA ASP A 55 -9.42 -20.05 0.74
C ASP A 55 -8.05 -19.58 1.24
N LEU A 56 -7.85 -18.26 1.40
CA LEU A 56 -6.59 -17.68 1.89
C LEU A 56 -6.65 -17.28 3.36
N CYS A 57 -7.68 -16.55 3.81
CA CYS A 57 -7.68 -15.95 5.15
C CYS A 57 -8.66 -16.61 6.15
N SER A 58 -9.49 -17.60 5.76
CA SER A 58 -10.39 -18.25 6.74
C SER A 58 -9.64 -18.94 7.86
N SER A 59 -10.26 -18.95 9.04
CA SER A 59 -9.74 -19.62 10.24
C SER A 59 -8.39 -19.09 10.73
N ILE A 60 -7.86 -18.03 10.10
CA ILE A 60 -6.68 -17.29 10.56
C ILE A 60 -7.21 -16.09 11.34
N MET A 61 -7.39 -16.27 12.65
CA MET A 61 -7.90 -15.23 13.55
C MET A 61 -6.87 -14.15 13.90
N SER A 62 -5.69 -14.14 13.25
CA SER A 62 -4.81 -12.97 13.34
C SER A 62 -5.62 -11.76 12.91
N ASP A 63 -5.50 -10.64 13.60
CA ASP A 63 -5.76 -9.26 13.14
C ASP A 63 -4.44 -8.59 12.72
N THR A 64 -3.33 -9.32 12.87
CA THR A 64 -1.97 -8.89 12.60
C THR A 64 -1.79 -8.49 11.14
N VAL A 65 -1.01 -7.43 10.98
CA VAL A 65 -0.60 -6.85 9.70
C VAL A 65 0.92 -6.96 9.64
N ALA A 66 1.45 -7.48 8.53
CA ALA A 66 2.88 -7.53 8.28
C ALA A 66 3.19 -6.67 7.05
N ILE A 67 4.19 -5.78 7.17
CA ILE A 67 4.65 -4.91 6.10
C ILE A 67 6.18 -5.04 6.07
N ASN A 68 6.68 -5.76 5.09
CA ASN A 68 8.11 -6.06 4.96
C ASN A 68 8.79 -5.31 3.81
N SER A 69 8.03 -4.56 3.00
CA SER A 69 8.62 -3.65 2.02
C SER A 69 9.41 -2.57 2.72
N LYS A 70 10.62 -2.29 2.22
CA LYS A 70 11.49 -1.22 2.73
C LYS A 70 11.06 0.15 2.21
N ALA A 71 10.05 0.23 1.36
CA ALA A 71 9.54 1.48 0.82
C ALA A 71 8.97 2.38 1.92
N GLU A 72 9.39 3.64 1.92
CA GLU A 72 8.90 4.69 2.82
C GLU A 72 7.59 5.32 2.32
N THR A 73 6.73 4.55 1.64
CA THR A 73 5.51 5.03 1.00
C THR A 73 4.58 5.79 1.92
N VAL A 74 4.50 5.43 3.21
CA VAL A 74 3.67 6.20 4.16
C VAL A 74 4.19 7.63 4.34
N LEU A 75 5.51 7.80 4.42
CA LEU A 75 6.14 9.11 4.54
C LEU A 75 6.08 9.86 3.21
N ALA A 76 6.40 9.18 2.10
CA ALA A 76 6.40 9.78 0.77
C ALA A 76 5.00 10.20 0.28
N CYS A 77 3.95 9.49 0.71
CA CYS A 77 2.56 9.80 0.38
C CYS A 77 1.86 10.67 1.43
N ALA A 78 2.56 11.11 2.48
CA ALA A 78 1.97 11.99 3.49
C ALA A 78 1.75 13.40 2.91
N PRO A 79 0.60 14.05 3.17
CA PRO A 79 0.40 15.43 2.77
C PRO A 79 1.35 16.34 3.57
N THR A 80 2.24 17.07 2.90
CA THR A 80 3.16 18.02 3.54
C THR A 80 2.41 19.31 3.88
N LEU A 81 2.41 19.73 5.15
CA LEU A 81 1.70 20.94 5.60
C LEU A 81 2.36 22.25 5.14
N GLU A 82 3.59 22.21 4.63
CA GLU A 82 4.41 23.42 4.40
C GLU A 82 4.82 23.69 2.94
N GLN A 83 4.36 22.91 1.96
CA GLN A 83 4.75 23.13 0.56
C GLN A 83 3.56 23.12 -0.39
N VAL A 84 3.29 24.32 -0.93
CA VAL A 84 2.43 24.69 -2.08
C VAL A 84 2.97 24.10 -3.40
N ASP A 85 3.74 23.00 -3.33
CA ASP A 85 4.42 22.45 -4.49
C ASP A 85 4.58 20.93 -4.34
N LEU A 86 3.44 20.23 -4.25
CA LEU A 86 3.39 18.76 -4.36
C LEU A 86 3.93 18.26 -5.72
N SER A 87 4.21 19.16 -6.66
CA SER A 87 4.78 18.85 -7.98
C SER A 87 6.21 18.29 -7.92
N LYS A 88 6.93 18.46 -6.80
CA LYS A 88 8.37 18.11 -6.70
C LYS A 88 8.70 16.73 -6.14
N GLN A 89 7.75 15.99 -5.61
CA GLN A 89 7.98 14.59 -5.19
C GLN A 89 6.72 13.79 -5.47
N VAL A 90 6.50 13.39 -6.71
CA VAL A 90 5.50 12.35 -6.95
C VAL A 90 6.06 11.07 -6.33
N PRO A 91 5.37 10.43 -5.36
CA PRO A 91 5.94 9.35 -4.54
C PRO A 91 6.09 8.03 -5.30
N PHE A 92 6.07 8.09 -6.64
CA PHE A 92 6.10 6.96 -7.54
C PHE A 92 7.28 6.05 -7.26
N GLY A 93 8.47 6.54 -6.90
CA GLY A 93 9.60 5.69 -6.52
C GLY A 93 9.26 4.70 -5.39
N ASN A 94 8.75 5.19 -4.26
CA ASN A 94 8.35 4.32 -3.13
C ASN A 94 7.17 3.41 -3.46
N ILE A 95 6.20 3.92 -4.22
CA ILE A 95 5.06 3.13 -4.71
C ILE A 95 5.55 1.98 -5.61
N THR A 96 6.53 2.23 -6.47
CA THR A 96 7.15 1.23 -7.34
C THR A 96 7.80 0.12 -6.53
N LYS A 97 8.55 0.50 -5.49
CA LYS A 97 9.20 -0.46 -4.57
C LYS A 97 8.16 -1.31 -3.85
N ASP A 98 7.09 -0.70 -3.31
CA ASP A 98 5.98 -1.45 -2.71
C ASP A 98 5.35 -2.43 -3.75
N LEU A 99 5.07 -1.99 -4.98
CA LEU A 99 4.47 -2.86 -6.00
C LEU A 99 5.40 -4.01 -6.42
N ALA A 100 6.70 -3.75 -6.58
CA ALA A 100 7.69 -4.78 -6.90
C ALA A 100 7.82 -5.80 -5.76
N HIS A 101 7.83 -5.32 -4.52
CA HIS A 101 7.85 -6.16 -3.32
C HIS A 101 6.68 -7.14 -3.30
N TYR A 102 5.45 -6.64 -3.43
CA TYR A 102 4.26 -7.49 -3.36
C TYR A 102 4.10 -8.39 -4.58
N ASP A 103 4.56 -7.98 -5.76
CA ASP A 103 4.65 -8.84 -6.95
C ASP A 103 5.54 -10.06 -6.67
N ALA A 104 6.78 -9.83 -6.22
CA ALA A 104 7.73 -10.88 -5.89
C ALA A 104 7.24 -11.77 -4.74
N LEU A 105 6.65 -11.17 -3.70
CA LEU A 105 6.07 -11.90 -2.57
C LEU A 105 4.95 -12.84 -3.00
N ILE A 106 3.97 -12.34 -3.78
CA ILE A 106 2.83 -13.16 -4.23
C ILE A 106 3.32 -14.28 -5.15
N GLN A 107 4.25 -14.00 -6.07
CA GLN A 107 4.84 -15.03 -6.93
C GLN A 107 5.59 -16.10 -6.12
N SER A 108 6.42 -15.68 -5.16
CA SER A 108 7.15 -16.59 -4.27
C SER A 108 6.19 -17.47 -3.46
N TYR A 109 5.11 -16.90 -2.93
CA TYR A 109 4.06 -17.65 -2.24
C TYR A 109 3.41 -18.72 -3.13
N LEU A 110 3.05 -18.37 -4.37
CA LEU A 110 2.41 -19.29 -5.31
C LEU A 110 3.33 -20.45 -5.73
N ASN A 111 4.65 -20.27 -5.60
CA ASN A 111 5.65 -21.31 -5.82
C ASN A 111 5.95 -22.14 -4.56
N SER A 112 5.33 -21.82 -3.42
CA SER A 112 5.52 -22.52 -2.15
C SER A 112 4.55 -23.70 -1.95
N SER A 113 4.59 -24.32 -0.78
CA SER A 113 3.62 -25.33 -0.37
C SER A 113 2.25 -24.71 -0.10
N LEU A 114 1.30 -24.89 -1.02
CA LEU A 114 -0.07 -24.36 -0.95
C LEU A 114 -1.06 -25.38 -0.37
N LYS A 115 -2.12 -24.91 0.28
CA LYS A 115 -3.20 -25.78 0.79
C LYS A 115 -4.14 -26.20 -0.32
N SER A 116 -4.42 -25.30 -1.26
CA SER A 116 -5.34 -25.49 -2.38
C SER A 116 -4.82 -24.71 -3.60
N PRO A 117 -3.82 -25.24 -4.32
CA PRO A 117 -3.10 -24.51 -5.37
C PRO A 117 -4.01 -23.80 -6.38
N GLU A 118 -5.01 -24.50 -6.91
CA GLU A 118 -5.93 -23.92 -7.91
C GLU A 118 -6.74 -22.75 -7.35
N LYS A 119 -7.28 -22.89 -6.13
CA LYS A 119 -8.12 -21.86 -5.51
C LYS A 119 -7.31 -20.64 -5.11
N GLU A 120 -6.15 -20.86 -4.51
CA GLU A 120 -5.25 -19.80 -4.05
C GLU A 120 -4.65 -19.04 -5.23
N ALA A 121 -4.24 -19.74 -6.30
CA ALA A 121 -3.78 -19.11 -7.54
C ALA A 121 -4.91 -18.31 -8.21
N LYS A 122 -6.12 -18.87 -8.32
CA LYS A 122 -7.29 -18.16 -8.86
C LYS A 122 -7.59 -16.87 -8.10
N LEU A 123 -7.36 -16.88 -6.79
CA LEU A 123 -7.58 -15.73 -5.92
C LEU A 123 -6.47 -14.66 -6.04
N LEU A 124 -5.20 -15.07 -6.15
CA LEU A 124 -4.05 -14.15 -6.13
C LEU A 124 -3.64 -13.65 -7.53
N ASN A 125 -3.82 -14.44 -8.59
CA ASN A 125 -3.45 -14.07 -9.95
C ASN A 125 -4.08 -12.75 -10.45
N PRO A 126 -5.36 -12.44 -10.15
CA PRO A 126 -5.93 -11.13 -10.49
C PRO A 126 -5.17 -9.96 -9.86
N THR A 127 -4.63 -10.14 -8.65
CA THR A 127 -3.82 -9.11 -7.98
C THR A 127 -2.49 -8.91 -8.72
N LEU A 128 -1.80 -10.01 -9.07
CA LEU A 128 -0.57 -9.96 -9.89
C LEU A 128 -0.80 -9.25 -11.22
N GLY A 129 -1.90 -9.55 -11.91
CA GLY A 129 -2.24 -8.91 -13.18
C GLY A 129 -2.42 -7.40 -13.06
N ILE A 130 -3.05 -6.92 -11.98
CA ILE A 130 -3.20 -5.47 -11.74
C ILE A 130 -1.86 -4.85 -11.35
N VAL A 131 -1.07 -5.48 -10.48
CA VAL A 131 0.25 -4.97 -10.08
C VAL A 131 1.18 -4.83 -11.27
N LYS A 132 1.23 -5.84 -12.14
CA LYS A 132 1.96 -5.78 -13.41
C LYS A 132 1.47 -4.62 -14.29
N SER A 133 0.15 -4.51 -14.46
CA SER A 133 -0.45 -3.43 -15.23
C SER A 133 -0.06 -2.05 -14.68
N LEU A 134 -0.08 -1.86 -13.36
CA LEU A 134 0.35 -0.62 -12.70
C LEU A 134 1.83 -0.29 -12.98
N ARG A 135 2.72 -1.27 -12.86
CA ARG A 135 4.16 -1.10 -13.12
C ARG A 135 4.43 -0.70 -14.58
N GLU A 136 3.69 -1.27 -15.53
CA GLU A 136 3.84 -0.98 -16.97
C GLU A 136 3.22 0.36 -17.38
N ASN A 137 2.05 0.68 -16.83
CA ASN A 137 1.18 1.73 -17.36
C ASN A 137 1.24 3.06 -16.62
N CYS A 138 1.82 3.09 -15.43
CA CYS A 138 1.83 4.27 -14.57
C CYS A 138 3.16 5.02 -14.54
N SER A 139 4.02 4.79 -15.56
CA SER A 139 5.41 5.29 -15.68
C SER A 139 6.04 5.55 -14.32
N LEU A 140 6.01 4.50 -13.51
CA LEU A 140 6.59 4.40 -12.19
C LEU A 140 8.12 4.22 -12.32
N LYS A 141 8.76 5.02 -13.18
CA LYS A 141 10.22 4.99 -13.30
C LYS A 141 10.77 5.64 -12.04
N ALA A 142 11.35 4.80 -11.17
CA ALA A 142 12.27 5.29 -10.17
C ALA A 142 13.36 6.10 -10.90
N ASP A 143 13.79 7.22 -10.32
CA ASP A 143 14.96 7.95 -10.80
C ASP A 143 16.11 6.95 -10.98
N GLU A 144 16.81 7.04 -12.12
CA GLU A 144 17.75 6.03 -12.65
C GLU A 144 19.00 5.77 -11.79
N ASP A 145 19.08 6.31 -10.56
CA ASP A 145 20.31 6.33 -9.77
C ASP A 145 20.36 5.42 -8.54
N ASP A 146 19.32 4.66 -8.15
CA ASP A 146 19.45 3.86 -6.90
C ASP A 146 18.58 2.61 -6.69
N ASP A 147 18.13 1.86 -7.71
CA ASP A 147 17.63 0.50 -7.41
C ASP A 147 17.56 -0.42 -8.63
N SER A 148 18.72 -0.91 -9.06
CA SER A 148 18.80 -2.21 -9.73
C SER A 148 18.71 -3.37 -8.75
N THR A 149 18.29 -3.16 -7.50
CA THR A 149 18.06 -4.29 -6.61
C THR A 149 16.67 -4.84 -6.90
N GLU A 150 16.66 -5.99 -7.57
CA GLU A 150 15.65 -6.99 -7.29
C GLU A 150 15.55 -7.05 -5.76
N GLU A 151 14.50 -6.48 -5.18
CA GLU A 151 14.30 -6.54 -3.74
C GLU A 151 14.14 -8.03 -3.44
N ASP A 152 15.23 -8.66 -2.99
CA ASP A 152 15.25 -10.08 -2.66
C ASP A 152 14.25 -10.25 -1.53
N VAL A 153 13.04 -10.67 -1.90
CA VAL A 153 12.02 -11.07 -0.95
C VAL A 153 12.54 -12.37 -0.36
N ALA A 154 13.41 -12.25 0.64
CA ALA A 154 13.93 -13.33 1.47
C ALA A 154 12.82 -13.93 2.38
N GLN A 155 11.56 -13.91 1.90
CA GLN A 155 10.46 -14.59 2.54
C GLN A 155 10.66 -16.07 2.32
N THR A 156 11.22 -16.71 3.34
CA THR A 156 11.30 -18.16 3.39
C THR A 156 9.93 -18.69 3.76
N TRP A 157 9.35 -19.50 2.87
CA TRP A 157 8.11 -20.22 3.14
C TRP A 157 8.46 -21.56 3.79
N ASP A 158 7.66 -21.97 4.76
CA ASP A 158 7.80 -23.26 5.42
C ASP A 158 7.30 -24.40 4.52
N ALA A 159 7.63 -25.64 4.90
CA ALA A 159 7.03 -26.82 4.29
C ALA A 159 5.51 -26.92 4.54
N GLY A 160 5.02 -26.30 5.61
CA GLY A 160 3.63 -26.34 6.05
C GLY A 160 2.76 -25.28 5.39
N SER A 161 1.77 -25.70 4.60
CA SER A 161 0.86 -24.78 3.90
C SER A 161 -0.01 -23.92 4.82
N PHE A 162 -0.32 -24.38 6.04
CA PHE A 162 -1.08 -23.58 7.00
C PHE A 162 -0.30 -22.33 7.45
N ASN A 163 0.98 -22.46 7.81
CA ASN A 163 1.78 -21.34 8.29
C ASN A 163 2.05 -20.35 7.16
N ASN A 164 2.40 -20.85 5.96
CA ASN A 164 2.56 -20.01 4.77
C ASN A 164 1.31 -19.19 4.49
N ARG A 165 0.14 -19.83 4.54
CA ARG A 165 -1.13 -19.16 4.32
C ARG A 165 -1.43 -18.10 5.39
N GLN A 166 -1.09 -18.39 6.65
CA GLN A 166 -1.20 -17.42 7.73
C GLN A 166 -0.30 -16.19 7.49
N GLU A 167 0.96 -16.40 7.16
CA GLU A 167 1.90 -15.31 6.84
C GLU A 167 1.45 -14.53 5.60
N MET A 168 1.03 -15.23 4.55
CA MET A 168 0.50 -14.58 3.34
C MET A 168 -0.73 -13.73 3.64
N CYS A 169 -1.65 -14.21 4.49
CA CYS A 169 -2.80 -13.42 4.93
C CYS A 169 -2.35 -12.13 5.67
N LYS A 170 -1.34 -12.20 6.55
CA LYS A 170 -0.77 -11.00 7.22
C LYS A 170 -0.16 -10.03 6.23
N MET A 171 0.57 -10.52 5.24
CA MET A 171 1.19 -9.69 4.20
C MET A 171 0.16 -9.03 3.30
N MET A 172 -0.88 -9.75 2.88
CA MET A 172 -1.97 -9.18 2.07
C MET A 172 -2.71 -8.06 2.81
N ARG A 173 -2.79 -8.13 4.14
CA ARG A 173 -3.32 -7.01 4.95
C ARG A 173 -2.36 -5.83 5.00
N GLY A 174 -1.06 -6.08 5.05
CA GLY A 174 -0.05 -5.04 4.88
C GLY A 174 -0.21 -4.35 3.54
N PHE A 175 -0.40 -5.13 2.49
CA PHE A 175 -0.60 -4.62 1.15
C PHE A 175 -1.90 -3.79 1.05
N TYR A 176 -2.97 -4.24 1.71
CA TYR A 176 -4.22 -3.49 1.80
C TYR A 176 -4.00 -2.10 2.42
N VAL A 177 -3.28 -2.02 3.54
CA VAL A 177 -2.96 -0.74 4.21
C VAL A 177 -2.10 0.17 3.33
N ARG A 178 -1.07 -0.39 2.66
CA ARG A 178 -0.25 0.36 1.70
C ARG A 178 -1.10 0.87 0.54
N THR A 179 -1.96 0.03 -0.01
CA THR A 179 -2.83 0.39 -1.15
C THR A 179 -3.85 1.46 -0.78
N ILE A 180 -4.38 1.48 0.44
CA ILE A 180 -5.22 2.60 0.93
C ILE A 180 -4.44 3.91 0.90
N THR A 181 -3.21 3.89 1.42
CA THR A 181 -2.33 5.07 1.47
C THR A 181 -2.04 5.59 0.05
N ILE A 182 -1.72 4.68 -0.86
CA ILE A 182 -1.47 4.99 -2.27
C ILE A 182 -2.72 5.56 -2.95
N ASN A 183 -3.89 4.96 -2.74
CA ASN A 183 -5.15 5.45 -3.33
C ASN A 183 -5.48 6.87 -2.86
N ARG A 184 -5.18 7.22 -1.60
CA ARG A 184 -5.33 8.60 -1.10
C ARG A 184 -4.39 9.55 -1.84
N ALA A 185 -3.12 9.19 -2.00
CA ALA A 185 -2.14 9.97 -2.76
C ALA A 185 -2.58 10.16 -4.22
N MET A 186 -3.04 9.10 -4.89
CA MET A 186 -3.56 9.17 -6.26
C MET A 186 -4.79 10.07 -6.36
N GLY A 187 -5.64 10.09 -5.33
CA GLY A 187 -6.73 11.05 -5.21
C GLY A 187 -6.22 12.48 -5.30
N TYR A 188 -5.30 12.87 -4.41
CA TYR A 188 -4.72 14.23 -4.40
C TYR A 188 -4.04 14.60 -5.74
N ILE A 189 -3.31 13.65 -6.35
CA ILE A 189 -2.69 13.85 -7.66
C ILE A 189 -3.78 14.10 -8.72
N SER A 190 -4.84 13.30 -8.74
CA SER A 190 -5.93 13.40 -9.72
C SER A 190 -6.78 14.67 -9.55
N ALA A 191 -6.75 15.30 -8.38
CA ALA A 191 -7.44 16.56 -8.12
C ALA A 191 -6.78 17.78 -8.76
N GLY A 192 -5.54 17.64 -9.22
CA GLY A 192 -4.69 18.78 -9.52
C GLY A 192 -4.30 19.59 -8.27
N ASP A 193 -4.50 19.04 -7.06
CA ASP A 193 -4.12 19.74 -5.81
C ASP A 193 -2.60 19.93 -5.71
N TYR A 194 -1.82 19.27 -6.57
CA TYR A 194 -0.39 19.50 -6.73
C TYR A 194 0.01 20.73 -7.53
N LYS A 195 -0.94 21.40 -8.18
CA LYS A 195 -0.74 22.61 -8.99
C LYS A 195 -1.16 23.89 -8.26
N LYS A 196 -1.58 23.83 -7.00
CA LYS A 196 -2.06 24.98 -6.22
C LYS A 196 -1.01 25.56 -5.29
#